data_AF-A0A7C4H4X5-F1
#
_entry.id   AF-A0A7C4H4X5-F1
#
_cell.length_a   1.000
_cell.length_b   1.000
_cell.length_c   1.000
_cell.angle_alpha   90.00
_cell.angle_beta   90.00
_cell.angle_gamma   90.00
#
_symmetry.space_group_name_H-M   'P 1'
#
loop_
_entity.id
_entity.type
_entity.pdbx_description
1 polymer ?
#
loop_
_entity_poly.entity_id
_entity_poly.type
_entity_poly.pdbx_seq_one_letter_code
_entity_poly.pdbx_strand_id
1 'polypeptide(L)'
;MKKLGNVYLKTRSKLLIVKPLLKSFDKLESIVGAEVYSSDLKRIGSVIDIIGKISNPYIVVKPISPEVIDQLDTGSVVYFRISKKRFGKASERGFIRKQK
;
A
#
# COMPACT_ATOMS: atom_id res chain seq x y z
N MET A 1 13.97 3.76 -3.26
CA MET A 1 12.56 3.84 -2.77
C MET A 1 12.12 5.30 -2.83
N LYS A 2 10.83 5.59 -2.95
CA LYS A 2 10.31 6.96 -3.05
C LYS A 2 9.52 7.32 -1.79
N LYS A 3 9.56 8.59 -1.36
CA LYS A 3 8.70 9.07 -0.27
C LYS A 3 7.25 8.93 -0.69
N LEU A 4 6.44 8.29 0.13
CA LEU A 4 5.00 8.15 -0.09
C LEU A 4 4.29 9.33 0.55
N GLY A 5 4.50 9.51 1.85
CA GLY A 5 3.80 10.52 2.62
C GLY A 5 3.91 10.30 4.12
N ASN A 6 3.07 11.01 4.88
CA ASN A 6 3.04 10.94 6.32
C ASN A 6 1.86 10.09 6.79
N VAL A 7 2.06 9.28 7.83
CA VAL A 7 0.97 8.57 8.51
C VAL A 7 0.00 9.61 9.04
N TYR A 8 -1.24 9.58 8.53
CA TYR A 8 -2.30 10.49 8.94
C TYR A 8 -3.08 9.93 10.13
N LEU A 9 -3.52 8.67 10.04
CA LEU A 9 -4.17 7.98 11.15
C LEU A 9 -4.10 6.46 11.01
N LYS A 10 -4.36 5.81 12.13
CA LYS A 10 -4.51 4.36 12.25
C LYS A 10 -6.00 4.05 12.46
N THR A 11 -6.59 3.26 11.57
CA THR A 11 -8.02 2.93 11.66
C THR A 11 -8.28 1.80 12.66
N ARG A 12 -9.53 1.69 13.14
CA ARG A 12 -9.96 0.58 14.02
C ARG A 12 -9.81 -0.79 13.35
N SER A 13 -10.03 -0.86 12.04
CA SER A 13 -9.87 -2.07 11.24
C SER A 13 -8.40 -2.40 10.91
N LYS A 14 -7.44 -1.77 11.60
CA LYS A 14 -6.00 -2.00 11.42
C LYS A 14 -5.57 -1.77 9.96
N LEU A 15 -6.07 -0.69 9.36
CA LEU A 15 -5.54 -0.08 8.13
C LEU A 15 -4.84 1.24 8.47
N LEU A 16 -3.84 1.57 7.66
CA LEU A 16 -3.05 2.77 7.82
C LEU A 16 -3.39 3.77 6.72
N ILE A 17 -3.74 4.99 7.11
CA ILE A 17 -4.06 6.07 6.19
C ILE A 17 -2.85 6.99 6.09
N VAL A 18 -2.41 7.27 4.87
CA VAL A 18 -1.24 8.10 4.58
C VAL A 18 -1.66 9.32 3.79
N LYS A 19 -1.18 10.50 4.21
CA LYS A 19 -1.30 11.73 3.43
C LYS A 19 -0.11 11.83 2.47
N PRO A 20 -0.33 11.79 1.15
CA PRO A 20 0.75 11.83 0.17
C PRO A 20 1.53 13.14 0.24
N LEU A 21 2.85 13.05 0.02
CA LEU A 21 3.73 14.22 -0.16
C LEU A 21 4.05 14.49 -1.64
N LEU A 22 3.55 13.65 -2.56
CA LEU A 22 3.76 13.85 -4.00
C LEU A 22 2.94 15.03 -4.50
N LYS A 23 3.57 15.92 -5.27
CA LYS A 23 2.91 17.07 -5.92
C LYS A 23 2.05 16.66 -7.12
N SER A 24 2.38 15.56 -7.79
CA SER A 24 1.68 15.09 -8.99
C SER A 24 0.82 13.88 -8.65
N PHE A 25 -0.49 14.08 -8.58
CA PHE A 25 -1.47 13.05 -8.27
C PHE A 25 -1.77 12.12 -9.45
N ASP A 26 -1.41 12.50 -10.68
CA ASP A 26 -1.62 11.67 -11.89
C ASP A 26 -0.91 10.32 -11.84
N LYS A 27 0.11 10.18 -10.98
CA LYS A 27 0.87 8.94 -10.81
C LYS A 27 0.45 8.16 -9.57
N LEU A 28 -0.51 8.63 -8.79
CA LEU A 28 -0.95 7.93 -7.58
C LEU A 28 -1.62 6.60 -7.95
N GLU A 29 -2.43 6.51 -9.00
CA GLU A 29 -3.04 5.21 -9.38
C GLU A 29 -2.00 4.11 -9.65
N SER A 30 -0.85 4.48 -10.21
CA SER A 30 0.23 3.52 -10.50
C SER A 30 0.90 2.90 -9.27
N ILE A 31 0.64 3.44 -8.07
CA ILE A 31 1.22 2.93 -6.82
C ILE A 31 0.30 1.95 -6.08
N VAL A 32 -0.90 1.68 -6.59
CA VAL A 32 -1.76 0.63 -6.02
C VAL A 32 -1.07 -0.73 -6.15
N GLY A 33 -0.97 -1.45 -5.03
CA GLY A 33 -0.20 -2.70 -4.91
C GLY A 33 1.30 -2.50 -4.66
N ALA A 34 1.80 -1.26 -4.59
CA ALA A 34 3.18 -0.99 -4.23
C ALA A 34 3.47 -1.41 -2.77
N GLU A 35 4.70 -1.84 -2.52
CA GLU A 35 5.17 -2.20 -1.18
C GLU A 35 5.52 -0.93 -0.40
N VAL A 36 5.08 -0.86 0.85
CA VAL A 36 5.28 0.30 1.75
C VAL A 36 6.28 -0.07 2.84
N TYR A 37 7.14 0.89 3.20
CA TYR A 37 8.26 0.72 4.11
C TYR A 37 8.41 1.89 5.08
N SER A 38 8.99 1.63 6.26
CA SER A 38 9.35 2.63 7.25
C SER A 38 10.65 3.36 6.87
N SER A 39 11.03 4.36 7.67
CA SER A 39 12.34 5.00 7.62
C SER A 39 13.49 4.02 7.79
N ASP A 40 13.30 2.97 8.61
CA ASP A 40 14.32 1.95 8.89
C ASP A 40 14.37 0.84 7.82
N LEU A 41 13.77 1.09 6.65
CA LEU A 41 13.69 0.14 5.53
C LEU A 41 12.95 -1.17 5.88
N LYS A 42 12.20 -1.20 6.97
CA LYS A 42 11.33 -2.34 7.32
C LYS A 42 10.06 -2.29 6.50
N ARG A 43 9.66 -3.43 5.93
CA ARG A 43 8.43 -3.53 5.15
C ARG A 43 7.23 -3.42 6.07
N ILE A 44 6.38 -2.43 5.81
CA ILE A 44 5.16 -2.17 6.59
C ILE A 44 3.97 -2.94 6.01
N GLY A 45 3.84 -2.92 4.69
CA GLY A 45 2.58 -3.27 4.06
C GLY A 45 2.58 -3.11 2.55
N SER A 46 1.38 -2.97 2.01
CA SER A 46 1.15 -2.60 0.61
C SER A 46 0.00 -1.60 0.48
N VAL A 47 0.10 -0.74 -0.53
CA VAL A 47 -1.01 0.15 -0.91
C VAL A 47 -2.15 -0.70 -1.46
N ILE A 48 -3.36 -0.51 -0.94
CA ILE A 48 -4.56 -1.21 -1.42
C ILE A 48 -5.52 -0.31 -2.16
N ASP A 49 -5.56 0.98 -1.82
CA ASP A 49 -6.54 1.91 -2.37
C ASP A 49 -6.10 3.36 -2.20
N ILE A 50 -6.74 4.26 -2.95
CA ILE A 50 -6.55 5.71 -2.92
C ILE A 50 -7.92 6.36 -2.91
N ILE A 51 -8.20 7.10 -1.83
CA ILE A 51 -9.54 7.62 -1.53
C ILE A 51 -9.50 9.14 -1.35
N GLY A 52 -10.68 9.76 -1.37
CA GLY A 52 -10.83 11.20 -1.13
C GLY A 52 -10.78 12.04 -2.41
N LYS A 53 -10.61 13.36 -2.25
CA LYS A 53 -10.65 14.30 -3.37
C LYS A 53 -9.37 14.21 -4.20
N ILE A 54 -9.49 14.33 -5.52
CA ILE A 54 -8.35 14.30 -6.46
C ILE A 54 -7.29 15.35 -6.10
N SER A 55 -7.70 16.52 -5.60
CA SER A 55 -6.79 17.60 -5.19
C SER A 55 -6.08 17.35 -3.84
N ASN A 56 -6.62 16.48 -3.00
CA ASN A 56 -6.04 16.13 -1.69
C ASN A 56 -6.46 14.69 -1.30
N PRO A 57 -5.87 13.68 -1.96
CA PRO A 57 -6.23 12.29 -1.74
C PRO A 57 -5.55 11.74 -0.48
N TYR A 58 -6.05 10.58 -0.04
CA TYR A 58 -5.48 9.75 1.02
C TYR A 58 -5.14 8.39 0.45
N ILE A 59 -4.04 7.81 0.92
CA ILE A 59 -3.58 6.49 0.48
C ILE A 59 -3.87 5.50 1.60
N VAL A 60 -4.50 4.39 1.24
CA VAL A 60 -4.84 3.31 2.17
C VAL A 60 -3.79 2.21 2.05
N VAL A 61 -3.16 1.88 3.18
CA VAL A 61 -2.12 0.86 3.29
C VAL A 61 -2.63 -0.27 4.17
N LYS A 62 -2.58 -1.50 3.61
CA LYS A 62 -2.79 -2.71 4.37
C LYS A 62 -1.45 -3.16 4.96
N PRO A 63 -1.33 -3.25 6.29
CA PRO A 63 -0.10 -3.74 6.92
C PRO A 63 0.09 -5.24 6.66
N ILE A 64 1.32 -5.72 6.82
CA ILE A 64 1.63 -7.16 6.79
C ILE A 64 1.06 -7.86 8.02
N SER A 65 1.17 -7.21 9.18
CA SER A 65 0.60 -7.66 10.45
C SER A 65 0.08 -6.46 11.24
N PRO A 66 -0.94 -6.65 12.09
CA PRO A 66 -1.52 -5.55 12.86
C PRO A 66 -0.53 -4.89 13.83
N GLU A 67 0.45 -5.64 14.33
CA GLU A 67 1.50 -5.17 15.26
C GLU A 67 2.38 -4.07 14.67
N VAL A 68 2.63 -4.13 13.36
CA VAL A 68 3.46 -3.14 12.65
C VAL A 68 2.81 -1.75 12.69
N ILE A 69 1.48 -1.68 12.76
CA ILE A 69 0.77 -0.41 12.88
C ILE A 69 1.02 0.23 14.25
N ASP A 70 1.09 -0.59 15.30
CA ASP A 70 1.24 -0.10 16.65
C ASP A 70 2.64 0.49 16.87
N GLN A 71 3.63 0.05 16.08
CA GLN A 71 5.00 0.60 16.04
C GLN A 71 5.12 1.92 15.24
N LEU A 72 4.09 2.32 14.50
CA LEU A 72 4.13 3.54 13.68
C LEU A 72 3.44 4.70 14.38
N ASP A 73 4.19 5.77 14.61
CA ASP A 73 3.64 7.02 15.09
C ASP A 73 2.89 7.79 14.00
N THR A 74 1.90 8.57 14.43
CA THR A 74 1.21 9.50 13.55
C THR A 74 2.16 10.63 13.18
N GLY A 75 2.21 11.00 11.89
CA GLY A 75 3.17 11.96 11.35
C GLY A 75 4.44 11.34 10.77
N SER A 76 4.73 10.08 11.08
CA SER A 76 5.91 9.38 10.55
C SER A 76 5.90 9.29 9.03
N VAL A 77 7.07 9.45 8.41
CA VAL A 77 7.21 9.37 6.96
C VAL A 77 7.32 7.91 6.53
N VAL A 78 6.52 7.53 5.56
CA VAL A 78 6.56 6.22 4.93
C VAL A 78 7.02 6.31 3.48
N TYR A 79 7.59 5.22 3.00
CA TYR A 79 8.21 5.10 1.69
C TYR A 79 7.53 4.00 0.89
N PHE A 80 7.56 4.09 -0.44
CA PHE A 80 7.05 3.04 -1.30
C PHE A 80 8.06 2.58 -2.35
N ARG A 81 7.85 1.35 -2.81
CA ARG A 81 8.51 0.74 -3.96
C ARG A 81 7.45 0.09 -4.81
N ILE A 82 7.39 0.48 -6.09
CA ILE A 82 6.54 -0.22 -7.07
C ILE A 82 7.12 -1.63 -7.22
N SER A 83 6.39 -2.62 -6.73
CA SER A 83 6.69 -4.01 -7.07
C SER A 83 6.34 -4.17 -8.54
N LYS A 84 7.31 -4.54 -9.38
CA LYS A 84 6.98 -5.02 -10.71
C LYS A 84 6.14 -6.27 -10.46
N LYS A 85 4.82 -6.20 -10.67
CA LYS A 85 3.96 -7.40 -10.62
C LYS A 85 4.66 -8.43 -11.51
N ARG A 86 5.25 -9.46 -10.91
CA ARG A 86 5.39 -10.71 -11.62
C ARG A 86 3.93 -11.09 -11.84
N PHE A 87 3.46 -11.01 -13.08
CA PHE A 87 2.23 -11.66 -13.47
C PHE A 87 2.39 -13.11 -13.05
N GLY A 88 1.93 -13.42 -11.84
CA GLY A 88 1.91 -14.76 -11.32
C GLY A 88 0.98 -15.49 -12.25
N LYS A 89 1.55 -16.39 -13.05
CA LYS A 89 0.83 -17.44 -13.76
C LYS A 89 -0.28 -17.92 -12.82
N ALA A 90 -1.50 -17.46 -13.06
CA ALA A 90 -2.67 -18.07 -12.45
C ALA A 90 -2.55 -19.53 -12.88
N SER A 91 -2.33 -20.39 -11.90
CA SER A 91 -2.14 -21.81 -12.07
C SER A 91 -3.30 -22.36 -12.90
N GLU A 92 -3.02 -22.60 -14.17
CA GLU A 92 -3.74 -23.47 -15.09
C GLU A 92 -3.63 -24.94 -14.60
N ARG A 93 -4.03 -25.19 -13.35
CA ARG A 93 -4.14 -26.53 -12.75
C ARG A 93 -5.53 -26.82 -12.18
N GLY A 94 -6.46 -25.86 -12.28
CA GLY A 94 -7.83 -26.02 -11.79
C GLY A 94 -8.88 -26.35 -12.86
N PHE A 95 -8.60 -26.15 -14.15
CA PHE A 95 -9.62 -26.27 -15.21
C PHE A 95 -9.68 -27.66 -15.87
N ILE A 96 -8.74 -28.56 -15.58
CA ILE A 96 -8.70 -29.93 -16.15
C ILE A 96 -9.32 -30.94 -15.16
N ARG A 97 -10.49 -30.67 -14.58
CA ARG A 97 -11.28 -31.71 -13.88
C ARG A 97 -12.76 -31.31 -13.86
N LYS A 98 -13.44 -31.41 -15.00
CA LYS A 98 -14.88 -31.70 -15.10
C LYS A 98 -15.32 -31.70 -16.58
N GLN A 99 -14.96 -32.76 -17.30
CA GLN A 99 -15.81 -33.34 -18.34
C GLN A 99 -15.59 -34.85 -18.26
N LYS A 100 -16.53 -35.54 -17.64
CA LYS A 100 -16.70 -36.99 -17.67
C LYS A 100 -18.17 -37.23 -17.96
#